data_AF-E2SGU4-F1
#
_entry.id   AF-E2SGU4-F1
#
_cell.length_a   1.000
_cell.length_b   1.000
_cell.length_c   1.000
_cell.angle_alpha   90.00
_cell.angle_beta   90.00
_cell.angle_gamma   90.00
#
_symmetry.space_group_name_H-M   'P 1'
#
loop_
_entity.id
_entity.type
_entity.pdbx_description
1 polymer ?
#
loop_
_entity_poly.entity_id
_entity_poly.type
_entity_poly.pdbx_seq_one_letter_code
_entity_poly.pdbx_strand_id
1 'polypeptide(L)'
;MESLLNYALTYAQVNCKVFPLKVNSKDGQTLTSLKEKATTDKKQITKWFTNTDYNVCVSTGEGIIVIEVDAQKNGKEIIERYIKQFPITMTVRTPDGGWHFYYQVNKEIDTQFNLYKGINVYGNGSFVLGAGSQLENGNYYISINKPIAKANEFIHEFLKGAINDFQVTWKSALEMSQLPQQENTDIIKQLLPVGVTLFGAPSKMGKTFLCMQLANAVAEGTEFLGYTCQKKNVYYIALEDPENNQIERLKKASFDIACGYDIEITPAYQVGFDLEQKIINYLHFNPNLGVVIIDTFEKIRMNNDRTYTIEYKEVTYYHELGLKYDIAIILVMHTIKNINYSNTFANISGSAGTLAAADGLMMLLRNQIDQDIKMLYIDGKGIPADIIHMKQDKNMTYCKIDKDNDNANIDSDLMDIIHYVIENSKYIGSCEKLAVGSGITNCNGKHIRSLLDKNKNILEMYFIRYSVPPRTSYSRKIELVFYGEDRFDNDVNDEMTIK
;
A
#
# COMPACT_ATOMS: atom_id res chain seq x y z
N MET A 1 30.63 4.59 -47.05
CA MET A 1 30.56 5.62 -46.00
C MET A 1 30.42 6.96 -46.68
N GLU A 2 29.41 7.75 -46.33
CA GLU A 2 29.35 9.15 -46.75
C GLU A 2 30.56 9.91 -46.21
N SER A 3 31.14 10.82 -46.99
CA SER A 3 32.27 11.63 -46.56
C SER A 3 31.84 12.66 -45.50
N LEU A 4 32.73 13.05 -44.60
CA LEU A 4 32.51 14.16 -43.64
C LEU A 4 32.03 15.44 -44.35
N LEU A 5 32.56 15.69 -45.54
CA LEU A 5 32.12 16.78 -46.41
C LEU A 5 30.63 16.69 -46.76
N ASN A 6 30.10 15.49 -47.08
CA ASN A 6 28.70 15.32 -47.42
C ASN A 6 27.79 15.65 -46.22
N TYR A 7 28.15 15.25 -45.00
CA TYR A 7 27.41 15.63 -43.80
C TYR A 7 27.42 17.15 -43.58
N ALA A 8 28.60 17.78 -43.64
CA ALA A 8 28.73 19.22 -43.46
C ALA A 8 27.93 20.02 -44.51
N LEU A 9 27.94 19.57 -45.78
CA LEU A 9 27.13 20.15 -46.85
C LEU A 9 25.63 19.91 -46.65
N THR A 10 25.23 18.77 -46.09
CA THR A 10 23.82 18.47 -45.77
C THR A 10 23.28 19.47 -44.75
N TYR A 11 24.03 19.77 -43.69
CA TYR A 11 23.66 20.81 -42.72
C TYR A 11 23.53 22.19 -43.37
N ALA A 12 24.49 22.58 -44.22
CA ALA A 12 24.42 23.86 -44.91
C ALA A 12 23.22 23.98 -45.88
N GLN A 13 22.81 22.88 -46.52
CA GLN A 13 21.61 22.86 -47.37
C GLN A 13 20.32 23.12 -46.58
N VAL A 14 20.27 22.76 -45.31
CA VAL A 14 19.14 23.05 -44.41
C VAL A 14 19.36 24.30 -43.56
N ASN A 15 20.23 25.21 -44.04
CA ASN A 15 20.59 26.48 -43.40
C ASN A 15 21.21 26.39 -42.00
N CYS A 16 21.73 25.22 -41.63
CA CYS A 16 22.54 25.09 -40.42
C CYS A 16 23.99 25.50 -40.72
N LYS A 17 24.47 26.53 -40.01
CA LYS A 17 25.88 26.94 -40.08
C LYS A 17 26.76 25.87 -39.43
N VAL A 18 27.86 25.52 -40.07
CA VAL A 18 28.81 24.52 -39.56
C VAL A 18 30.22 25.06 -39.45
N PHE A 19 31.04 24.40 -38.62
CA PHE A 19 32.48 24.65 -38.51
C PHE A 19 33.22 23.38 -38.04
N PRO A 20 34.52 23.23 -38.31
CA PRO A 20 35.30 22.06 -37.89
C PRO A 20 35.75 22.17 -36.42
N LEU A 21 35.72 21.03 -35.70
CA LEU A 21 36.42 20.84 -34.42
C LEU A 21 37.46 19.71 -34.51
N LYS A 22 38.39 19.68 -33.54
CA LYS A 22 39.40 18.62 -33.48
C LYS A 22 38.73 17.26 -33.29
N VAL A 23 39.23 16.25 -34.01
CA VAL A 23 38.81 14.86 -33.86
C VAL A 23 38.93 14.40 -32.39
N ASN A 24 38.04 13.50 -31.96
CA ASN A 24 37.95 12.99 -30.58
C ASN A 24 37.80 14.08 -29.51
N SER A 25 37.14 15.19 -29.84
CA SER A 25 36.88 16.25 -28.87
C SER A 25 35.46 16.81 -28.98
N LYS A 26 34.88 17.13 -27.82
CA LYS A 26 33.62 17.87 -27.69
C LYS A 26 33.84 19.40 -27.65
N ASP A 27 35.02 19.85 -27.20
CA ASP A 27 35.34 21.27 -26.96
C ASP A 27 36.70 21.72 -27.53
N GLY A 28 37.46 20.80 -28.14
CA GLY A 28 38.80 21.03 -28.66
C GLY A 28 38.79 21.91 -29.89
N GLN A 29 38.81 23.23 -29.66
CA GLN A 29 38.94 24.23 -30.71
C GLN A 29 40.26 24.02 -31.47
N THR A 30 40.20 23.89 -32.79
CA THR A 30 41.40 23.85 -33.64
C THR A 30 42.05 25.23 -33.78
N LEU A 31 41.29 26.31 -33.54
CA LEU A 31 41.75 27.71 -33.46
C LEU A 31 40.82 28.52 -32.53
N THR A 32 41.39 29.48 -31.79
CA THR A 32 40.69 30.48 -31.00
C THR A 32 39.63 31.19 -31.89
N SER A 33 38.36 31.14 -31.47
CA SER A 33 37.17 31.80 -32.08
C SER A 33 36.53 31.20 -33.37
N LEU A 34 36.51 29.88 -33.55
CA LEU A 34 35.80 29.24 -34.69
C LEU A 34 34.26 29.32 -34.64
N LYS A 35 33.66 29.51 -33.46
CA LYS A 35 32.20 29.67 -33.32
C LYS A 35 31.66 30.87 -34.09
N GLU A 36 32.42 31.97 -34.12
CA GLU A 36 32.09 33.19 -34.89
C GLU A 36 32.26 33.02 -36.40
N LYS A 37 32.89 31.92 -36.84
CA LYS A 37 33.18 31.63 -38.24
C LYS A 37 32.24 30.59 -38.85
N ALA A 38 31.27 30.06 -38.09
CA ALA A 38 30.32 29.08 -38.60
C ALA A 38 29.63 29.60 -39.87
N THR A 39 29.53 28.77 -40.91
CA THR A 39 29.07 29.21 -42.23
C THR A 39 28.20 28.18 -42.92
N THR A 40 27.40 28.64 -43.89
CA THR A 40 26.69 27.80 -44.87
C THR A 40 27.36 27.87 -46.26
N ASP A 41 28.44 28.64 -46.42
CA ASP A 41 29.15 28.76 -47.69
C ASP A 41 29.82 27.43 -48.08
N LYS A 42 29.32 26.84 -49.16
CA LYS A 42 29.79 25.56 -49.71
C LYS A 42 31.29 25.59 -50.02
N LYS A 43 31.85 26.72 -50.48
CA LYS A 43 33.29 26.81 -50.80
C LYS A 43 34.13 26.69 -49.53
N GLN A 44 33.79 27.44 -48.50
CA GLN A 44 34.47 27.39 -47.20
C GLN A 44 34.31 26.01 -46.54
N ILE A 45 33.11 25.42 -46.56
CA ILE A 45 32.85 24.07 -46.02
C ILE A 45 33.67 23.03 -46.77
N THR A 46 33.71 23.09 -48.11
CA THR A 46 34.53 22.18 -48.91
C THR A 46 36.00 22.28 -48.55
N LYS A 47 36.51 23.50 -48.35
CA LYS A 47 37.89 23.72 -47.91
C LYS A 47 38.17 23.12 -46.53
N TRP A 48 37.22 23.19 -45.59
CA TRP A 48 37.39 22.62 -44.26
C TRP A 48 37.32 21.11 -44.21
N PHE A 49 36.42 20.50 -44.99
CA PHE A 49 36.09 19.08 -44.84
C PHE A 49 36.63 18.16 -45.95
N THR A 50 37.40 18.68 -46.91
CA THR A 50 38.10 17.85 -47.90
C THR A 50 39.36 17.24 -47.28
N ASN A 51 39.49 15.90 -47.33
CA ASN A 51 40.66 15.15 -46.85
C ASN A 51 41.05 15.46 -45.38
N THR A 52 40.05 15.59 -44.50
CA THR A 52 40.25 15.82 -43.06
C THR A 52 39.53 14.75 -42.23
N ASP A 53 39.88 14.69 -40.94
CA ASP A 53 39.23 13.92 -39.87
C ASP A 53 38.48 14.81 -38.86
N TYR A 54 38.32 16.11 -39.14
CA TYR A 54 37.62 17.03 -38.24
C TYR A 54 36.18 16.63 -37.97
N ASN A 55 35.75 16.89 -36.72
CA ASN A 55 34.37 16.78 -36.32
C ASN A 55 33.53 17.91 -36.94
N VAL A 56 32.30 17.58 -37.35
CA VAL A 56 31.34 18.55 -37.90
C VAL A 56 30.55 19.14 -36.74
N CYS A 57 30.81 20.40 -36.40
CA CYS A 57 29.97 21.12 -35.44
C CYS A 57 28.89 21.92 -36.13
N VAL A 58 27.69 21.86 -35.57
CA VAL A 58 26.52 22.61 -36.03
C VAL A 58 26.24 23.72 -35.04
N SER A 59 26.30 24.97 -35.49
CA SER A 59 25.93 26.12 -34.69
C SER A 59 24.41 26.16 -34.49
N THR A 60 23.99 26.42 -33.26
CA THR A 60 22.59 26.69 -32.90
C THR A 60 22.38 28.18 -32.65
N GLY A 61 21.12 28.63 -32.67
CA GLY A 61 20.74 30.04 -32.76
C GLY A 61 20.22 30.40 -34.15
N GLU A 62 19.92 31.69 -34.39
CA GLU A 62 19.41 32.21 -35.68
C GLU A 62 18.20 31.42 -36.23
N GLY A 63 17.30 31.00 -35.32
CA GLY A 63 16.10 30.24 -35.68
C GLY A 63 16.28 28.72 -35.72
N ILE A 64 17.44 28.18 -35.33
CA ILE A 64 17.66 26.74 -35.15
C ILE A 64 17.96 26.42 -33.69
N ILE A 65 17.29 25.40 -33.15
CA ILE A 65 17.62 24.79 -31.85
C ILE A 65 17.90 23.31 -32.01
N VAL A 66 18.60 22.74 -31.02
CA VAL A 66 18.76 21.30 -30.87
C VAL A 66 18.33 20.88 -29.47
N ILE A 67 17.39 19.95 -29.38
CA ILE A 67 17.05 19.27 -28.13
C ILE A 67 17.92 18.02 -28.05
N GLU A 68 18.87 18.01 -27.13
CA GLU A 68 19.74 16.87 -26.83
C GLU A 68 19.10 16.03 -25.72
N VAL A 69 19.01 14.73 -25.97
CA VAL A 69 18.56 13.72 -25.01
C VAL A 69 19.72 12.79 -24.69
N ASP A 70 20.17 12.82 -23.44
CA ASP A 70 21.19 11.95 -22.88
C ASP A 70 20.54 10.69 -22.30
N ALA A 71 20.74 9.56 -22.98
CA ALA A 71 20.19 8.28 -22.55
C ALA A 71 20.82 7.73 -21.26
N GLN A 72 22.01 8.18 -20.87
CA GLN A 72 22.68 7.74 -19.64
C GLN A 72 22.19 8.51 -18.40
N LYS A 73 21.40 9.58 -18.59
CA LYS A 73 20.95 10.48 -17.52
C LYS A 73 19.44 10.60 -17.42
N ASN A 74 18.70 9.52 -17.66
CA ASN A 74 17.24 9.45 -17.60
C ASN A 74 16.51 10.27 -18.68
N GLY A 75 17.24 10.81 -19.67
CA GLY A 75 16.64 11.63 -20.73
C GLY A 75 15.71 10.82 -21.63
N LYS A 76 15.99 9.52 -21.82
CA LYS A 76 15.18 8.61 -22.64
C LYS A 76 13.78 8.44 -22.04
N GLU A 77 13.70 8.13 -20.76
CA GLU A 77 12.46 7.89 -20.02
C GLU A 77 11.58 9.15 -19.98
N ILE A 78 12.21 10.33 -19.94
CA ILE A 78 11.50 11.61 -19.98
C ILE A 78 11.02 11.90 -21.40
N ILE A 79 11.88 11.84 -22.42
CA ILE A 79 11.49 12.21 -23.78
C ILE A 79 10.42 11.27 -24.34
N GLU A 80 10.40 9.99 -23.96
CA GLU A 80 9.40 9.01 -24.38
C GLU A 80 7.96 9.45 -24.06
N ARG A 81 7.76 10.25 -23.01
CA ARG A 81 6.45 10.83 -22.63
C ARG A 81 5.95 11.86 -23.63
N TYR A 82 6.86 12.58 -24.28
CA TYR A 82 6.57 13.76 -25.08
C TYR A 82 6.81 13.57 -26.58
N ILE A 83 7.65 12.60 -26.97
CA ILE A 83 8.16 12.45 -28.33
C ILE A 83 7.05 12.26 -29.38
N LYS A 84 5.89 11.72 -28.99
CA LYS A 84 4.74 11.56 -29.89
C LYS A 84 4.10 12.90 -30.31
N GLN A 85 4.25 13.95 -29.52
CA GLN A 85 3.76 15.30 -29.80
C GLN A 85 4.79 16.14 -30.55
N PHE A 86 6.04 15.67 -30.63
CA PHE A 86 7.11 16.35 -31.34
C PHE A 86 6.98 16.05 -32.85
N PRO A 87 7.01 17.07 -33.72
CA PRO A 87 7.05 16.84 -35.16
C PRO A 87 8.27 16.00 -35.54
N ILE A 88 8.10 15.00 -36.40
CA ILE A 88 9.24 14.23 -36.91
C ILE A 88 10.21 15.17 -37.62
N THR A 89 11.46 15.15 -37.20
CA THR A 89 12.51 16.07 -37.67
C THR A 89 13.82 15.34 -37.93
N MET A 90 14.80 16.04 -38.50
CA MET A 90 16.17 15.55 -38.59
C MET A 90 16.67 15.13 -37.21
N THR A 91 17.05 13.86 -37.07
CA THR A 91 17.47 13.30 -35.79
C THR A 91 18.82 12.62 -35.91
N VAL A 92 19.77 13.03 -35.07
CA VAL A 92 21.11 12.45 -35.02
C VAL A 92 21.23 11.58 -33.77
N ARG A 93 21.79 10.38 -33.92
CA ARG A 93 22.15 9.51 -32.80
C ARG A 93 23.52 9.90 -32.27
N THR A 94 23.65 9.96 -30.95
CA THR A 94 24.94 10.19 -30.27
C THR A 94 25.62 8.86 -29.94
N PRO A 95 26.97 8.85 -29.75
CA PRO A 95 27.70 7.62 -29.40
C PRO A 95 27.22 6.97 -28.10
N ASP A 96 26.79 7.77 -27.12
CA ASP A 96 26.33 7.32 -25.81
C ASP A 96 24.89 6.76 -25.81
N GLY A 97 24.29 6.59 -26.99
CA GLY A 97 22.92 6.09 -27.14
C GLY A 97 21.85 7.16 -26.93
N GLY A 98 22.20 8.44 -26.98
CA GLY A 98 21.29 9.59 -26.95
C GLY A 98 20.82 10.04 -28.33
N TRP A 99 20.20 11.23 -28.39
CA TRP A 99 19.67 11.83 -29.60
C TRP A 99 19.84 13.36 -29.64
N HIS A 100 20.01 13.92 -30.83
CA HIS A 100 19.83 15.34 -31.12
C HIS A 100 18.61 15.50 -32.05
N PHE A 101 17.60 16.24 -31.60
CA PHE A 101 16.44 16.62 -32.41
C PHE A 101 16.56 18.08 -32.84
N TYR A 102 16.64 18.32 -34.15
CA TYR A 102 16.81 19.67 -34.71
C TYR A 102 15.46 20.32 -34.98
N TYR A 103 15.22 21.55 -34.54
CA TYR A 103 13.97 22.26 -34.84
C TYR A 103 14.23 23.70 -35.29
N GLN A 104 13.36 24.18 -36.19
CA GLN A 104 13.29 25.58 -36.54
C GLN A 104 12.33 26.32 -35.60
N VAL A 105 12.78 27.44 -35.03
CA VAL A 105 11.99 28.29 -34.13
C VAL A 105 11.82 29.69 -34.72
N ASN A 106 10.70 30.34 -34.38
CA ASN A 106 10.36 31.70 -34.81
C ASN A 106 10.74 32.79 -33.80
N LYS A 107 11.28 32.40 -32.64
CA LYS A 107 11.76 33.27 -31.57
C LYS A 107 13.14 32.80 -31.14
N GLU A 108 13.95 33.71 -30.64
CA GLU A 108 15.22 33.33 -30.00
C GLU A 108 14.93 32.49 -28.76
N ILE A 109 15.64 31.37 -28.64
CA ILE A 109 15.58 30.46 -27.51
C ILE A 109 17.00 30.38 -26.96
N ASP A 110 17.17 30.68 -25.67
CA ASP A 110 18.47 30.56 -25.02
C ASP A 110 18.86 29.10 -24.82
N THR A 111 20.16 28.87 -24.63
CA THR A 111 20.68 27.56 -24.28
C THR A 111 20.28 27.22 -22.84
N GLN A 112 19.70 26.04 -22.65
CA GLN A 112 19.22 25.57 -21.35
C GLN A 112 19.81 24.19 -21.05
N PHE A 113 20.58 24.09 -19.99
CA PHE A 113 21.12 22.82 -19.52
C PHE A 113 20.22 22.22 -18.44
N ASN A 114 20.02 20.91 -18.49
CA ASN A 114 19.13 20.18 -17.58
C ASN A 114 17.72 20.80 -17.49
N LEU A 115 17.13 21.20 -18.63
CA LEU A 115 15.72 21.62 -18.70
C LEU A 115 14.83 20.54 -18.06
N TYR A 116 15.16 19.28 -18.34
CA TYR A 116 14.79 18.12 -17.55
C TYR A 116 16.05 17.29 -17.28
N LYS A 117 16.01 16.37 -16.31
CA LYS A 117 17.16 15.50 -16.01
C LYS A 117 17.53 14.68 -17.27
N GLY A 118 18.72 14.95 -17.83
CA GLY A 118 19.18 14.31 -19.07
C GLY A 118 18.65 14.90 -20.37
N ILE A 119 18.04 16.10 -20.34
CA ILE A 119 17.61 16.83 -21.53
C ILE A 119 18.19 18.25 -21.53
N ASN A 120 18.96 18.57 -22.57
CA ASN A 120 19.52 19.89 -22.80
C ASN A 120 18.91 20.52 -24.06
N VAL A 121 18.89 21.85 -24.12
CA VAL A 121 18.46 22.62 -25.28
C VAL A 121 19.61 23.53 -25.70
N TYR A 122 20.13 23.32 -26.90
CA TYR A 122 21.14 24.15 -27.51
C TYR A 122 20.47 25.18 -28.40
N GLY A 123 20.49 26.43 -27.96
CA GLY A 123 19.83 27.56 -28.59
C GLY A 123 20.83 28.64 -29.00
N ASN A 124 20.52 29.90 -28.72
CA ASN A 124 21.35 31.04 -29.07
C ASN A 124 22.77 30.90 -28.51
N GLY A 125 23.76 31.24 -29.33
CA GLY A 125 25.16 31.20 -28.96
C GLY A 125 25.64 29.83 -28.49
N SER A 126 25.23 28.75 -29.13
CA SER A 126 25.66 27.38 -28.80
C SER A 126 25.95 26.55 -30.04
N PHE A 127 26.41 25.31 -29.85
CA PHE A 127 26.65 24.36 -30.92
C PHE A 127 26.55 22.93 -30.40
N VAL A 128 26.35 21.98 -31.33
CA VAL A 128 26.37 20.54 -31.05
C VAL A 128 27.27 19.82 -32.06
N LEU A 129 27.81 18.67 -31.69
CA LEU A 129 28.41 17.74 -32.67
C LEU A 129 27.32 17.17 -33.58
N GLY A 130 27.48 17.35 -34.88
CA GLY A 130 26.59 16.82 -35.91
C GLY A 130 27.02 15.44 -36.39
N ALA A 131 26.17 14.83 -37.21
CA ALA A 131 26.44 13.58 -37.91
C ALA A 131 27.73 13.65 -38.73
N GLY A 132 28.45 12.54 -38.80
CA GLY A 132 29.80 12.45 -39.34
C GLY A 132 30.90 12.61 -38.29
N SER A 133 30.62 13.27 -37.16
CA SER A 133 31.60 13.42 -36.07
C SER A 133 31.89 12.10 -35.37
N GLN A 134 33.12 11.95 -34.85
CA GLN A 134 33.61 10.78 -34.15
C GLN A 134 34.21 11.14 -32.78
N LEU A 135 33.96 10.26 -31.82
CA LEU A 135 34.57 10.20 -30.49
C LEU A 135 35.13 8.79 -30.25
N GLU A 136 35.88 8.61 -29.17
CA GLU A 136 36.49 7.31 -28.83
C GLU A 136 35.45 6.18 -28.64
N ASN A 137 34.26 6.53 -28.14
CA ASN A 137 33.16 5.61 -27.86
C ASN A 137 32.21 5.39 -29.06
N GLY A 138 32.42 6.07 -30.19
CA GLY A 138 31.61 5.87 -31.39
C GLY A 138 31.34 7.14 -32.19
N ASN A 139 30.37 7.05 -33.11
CA ASN A 139 30.12 8.07 -34.13
C ASN A 139 28.74 8.69 -34.00
N TYR A 140 28.62 9.95 -34.40
CA TYR A 140 27.35 10.63 -34.61
C TYR A 140 26.83 10.30 -36.02
N TYR A 141 25.58 9.87 -36.15
CA TYR A 141 24.98 9.54 -37.45
C TYR A 141 23.52 9.97 -37.55
N ILE A 142 23.07 10.31 -38.75
CA ILE A 142 21.66 10.65 -39.00
C ILE A 142 20.84 9.36 -38.89
N SER A 143 19.93 9.33 -37.91
CA SER A 143 19.00 8.22 -37.69
C SER A 143 17.63 8.45 -38.33
N ILE A 144 17.22 9.71 -38.44
CA ILE A 144 16.03 10.14 -39.19
C ILE A 144 16.45 11.25 -40.14
N ASN A 145 16.49 10.93 -41.44
CA ASN A 145 16.81 11.88 -42.49
C ASN A 145 15.54 12.53 -43.04
N LYS A 146 15.01 13.52 -42.29
CA LYS A 146 13.87 14.36 -42.67
C LYS A 146 14.29 15.83 -42.63
N PRO A 147 13.64 16.73 -43.37
CA PRO A 147 13.88 18.17 -43.22
C PRO A 147 13.72 18.61 -41.76
N ILE A 148 14.47 19.64 -41.35
CA ILE A 148 14.31 20.24 -40.02
C ILE A 148 12.89 20.80 -39.91
N ALA A 149 12.10 20.23 -39.01
CA ALA A 149 10.72 20.63 -38.79
C ALA A 149 10.65 21.95 -38.01
N LYS A 150 9.58 22.72 -38.24
CA LYS A 150 9.23 23.85 -37.38
C LYS A 150 8.78 23.33 -36.02
N ALA A 151 9.26 23.95 -34.95
CA ALA A 151 8.74 23.71 -33.60
C ALA A 151 7.24 24.02 -33.59
N ASN A 152 6.44 23.07 -33.09
CA ASN A 152 5.02 23.30 -32.83
C ASN A 152 4.85 23.99 -31.46
N GLU A 153 3.63 24.38 -31.15
CA GLU A 153 3.29 24.98 -29.85
C GLU A 153 3.71 24.09 -28.68
N PHE A 154 3.60 22.77 -28.84
CA PHE A 154 4.00 21.82 -27.81
C PHE A 154 5.49 21.91 -27.48
N ILE A 155 6.36 21.96 -28.49
CA ILE A 155 7.81 22.18 -28.27
C ILE A 155 8.03 23.52 -27.58
N HIS A 156 7.32 24.59 -27.97
CA HIS A 156 7.47 25.88 -27.30
C HIS A 156 7.06 25.85 -25.82
N GLU A 157 6.03 25.10 -25.44
CA GLU A 157 5.67 24.88 -24.03
C GLU A 157 6.67 23.97 -23.31
N PHE A 158 7.15 22.91 -23.96
CA PHE A 158 8.18 22.01 -23.43
C PHE A 158 9.45 22.78 -23.04
N LEU A 159 9.87 23.72 -23.89
CA LEU A 159 11.03 24.57 -23.67
C LEU A 159 10.90 25.55 -22.51
N LYS A 160 9.69 25.77 -21.96
CA LYS A 160 9.48 26.60 -20.76
C LYS A 160 9.65 25.82 -19.45
N GLY A 161 9.80 24.49 -19.51
CA GLY A 161 9.84 23.63 -18.32
C GLY A 161 8.51 23.54 -17.57
N ALA A 162 7.42 24.04 -18.17
CA ALA A 162 6.12 24.25 -17.52
C ALA A 162 5.06 23.18 -17.88
N ILE A 163 5.42 22.14 -18.63
CA ILE A 163 4.51 21.02 -18.86
C ILE A 163 4.41 20.23 -17.57
N ASN A 164 3.44 20.61 -16.73
CA ASN A 164 2.91 19.75 -15.69
C ASN A 164 2.45 18.48 -16.39
N ASP A 165 3.00 17.34 -15.99
CA ASP A 165 2.59 16.00 -16.36
C ASP A 165 1.10 15.84 -15.96
N PHE A 166 0.15 16.36 -16.75
CA PHE A 166 -1.23 15.90 -16.69
C PHE A 166 -1.23 14.53 -17.35
N GLN A 167 -0.66 13.55 -16.66
CA GLN A 167 -0.84 12.15 -17.00
C GLN A 167 -2.34 11.93 -17.14
N VAL A 168 -2.76 11.26 -18.22
CA VAL A 168 -4.13 10.79 -18.35
C VAL A 168 -4.33 9.75 -17.25
N THR A 169 -4.88 10.19 -16.12
CA THR A 169 -5.15 9.35 -14.94
C THR A 169 -6.52 8.68 -15.02
N TRP A 170 -7.30 8.97 -16.07
CA TRP A 170 -8.63 8.40 -16.29
C TRP A 170 -8.64 7.44 -17.48
N LYS A 171 -9.45 6.38 -17.38
CA LYS A 171 -9.70 5.41 -18.46
C LYS A 171 -11.20 5.42 -18.79
N SER A 172 -11.57 5.06 -20.02
CA SER A 172 -12.99 4.89 -20.38
C SER A 172 -13.58 3.73 -19.58
N ALA A 173 -14.69 3.96 -18.89
CA ALA A 173 -15.38 2.91 -18.14
C ALA A 173 -15.82 1.75 -19.06
N LEU A 174 -16.19 2.03 -20.31
CA LEU A 174 -16.54 1.01 -21.31
C LEU A 174 -15.32 0.16 -21.68
N GLU A 175 -14.17 0.78 -21.94
CA GLU A 175 -12.93 0.06 -22.25
C GLU A 175 -12.50 -0.79 -21.06
N MET A 176 -12.56 -0.25 -19.84
CA MET A 176 -12.27 -0.99 -18.60
C MET A 176 -13.18 -2.21 -18.43
N SER A 177 -14.47 -2.10 -18.76
CA SER A 177 -15.43 -3.22 -18.65
C SER A 177 -15.16 -4.37 -19.64
N GLN A 178 -14.36 -4.12 -20.68
CA GLN A 178 -14.01 -5.09 -21.71
C GLN A 178 -12.62 -5.70 -21.50
N LEU A 179 -11.82 -5.15 -20.56
CA LEU A 179 -10.53 -5.72 -20.22
C LEU A 179 -10.72 -7.07 -19.49
N PRO A 180 -9.83 -8.05 -19.72
CA PRO A 180 -9.84 -9.28 -18.95
C PRO A 180 -9.65 -8.95 -17.46
N GLN A 181 -10.53 -9.49 -16.62
CA GLN A 181 -10.42 -9.37 -15.18
C GLN A 181 -9.09 -10.01 -14.74
N GLN A 182 -8.24 -9.26 -14.04
CA GLN A 182 -7.07 -9.84 -13.39
C GLN A 182 -7.52 -10.86 -12.34
N GLU A 183 -6.78 -11.97 -12.24
CA GLU A 183 -7.01 -12.94 -11.17
C GLU A 183 -6.90 -12.26 -9.81
N ASN A 184 -7.73 -12.72 -8.86
CA ASN A 184 -7.79 -12.13 -7.53
C ASN A 184 -6.40 -12.17 -6.87
N THR A 185 -5.88 -10.99 -6.52
CA THR A 185 -4.56 -10.80 -5.90
C THR A 185 -4.57 -11.08 -4.39
N ASP A 186 -5.73 -11.43 -3.81
CA ASP A 186 -5.84 -11.80 -2.40
C ASP A 186 -4.84 -12.89 -2.01
N ILE A 187 -4.12 -12.68 -0.91
CA ILE A 187 -3.19 -13.64 -0.34
C ILE A 187 -3.93 -14.86 0.22
N ILE A 188 -5.08 -14.61 0.85
CA ILE A 188 -6.07 -15.64 1.19
C ILE A 188 -7.38 -15.21 0.54
N LYS A 189 -7.85 -16.00 -0.43
CA LYS A 189 -8.99 -15.65 -1.27
C LYS A 189 -10.22 -15.33 -0.41
N GLN A 190 -10.86 -14.17 -0.64
CA GLN A 190 -12.06 -13.73 0.11
C GLN A 190 -11.84 -13.54 1.62
N LEU A 191 -10.60 -13.45 2.10
CA LEU A 191 -10.32 -13.32 3.53
C LEU A 191 -9.20 -12.31 3.83
N LEU A 192 -8.11 -12.33 3.08
CA LEU A 192 -6.94 -11.49 3.31
C LEU A 192 -6.46 -10.86 2.00
N PRO A 193 -6.87 -9.60 1.72
CA PRO A 193 -6.48 -8.88 0.52
C PRO A 193 -5.08 -8.26 0.67
N VAL A 194 -4.49 -7.87 -0.46
CA VAL A 194 -3.34 -6.95 -0.48
C VAL A 194 -3.76 -5.60 0.09
N GLY A 195 -2.90 -4.98 0.89
CA GLY A 195 -3.23 -3.75 1.63
C GLY A 195 -3.14 -3.96 3.14
N VAL A 196 -4.08 -3.39 3.90
CA VAL A 196 -4.09 -3.46 5.37
C VAL A 196 -5.37 -4.12 5.91
N THR A 197 -5.19 -5.08 6.80
CA THR A 197 -6.26 -5.75 7.55
C THR A 197 -6.14 -5.45 9.03
N LEU A 198 -7.23 -4.98 9.64
CA LEU A 198 -7.28 -4.77 11.09
C LEU A 198 -7.81 -6.03 11.75
N PHE A 199 -7.05 -6.57 12.69
CA PHE A 199 -7.47 -7.72 13.47
C PHE A 199 -7.70 -7.34 14.94
N GLY A 200 -8.97 -7.17 15.30
CA GLY A 200 -9.41 -6.87 16.66
C GLY A 200 -9.73 -8.12 17.47
N ALA A 201 -9.29 -8.16 18.72
CA ALA A 201 -9.78 -9.15 19.69
C ALA A 201 -9.66 -8.62 21.13
N PRO A 202 -10.55 -9.03 22.06
CA PRO A 202 -10.35 -8.79 23.48
C PRO A 202 -9.04 -9.43 23.98
N SER A 203 -8.57 -8.95 25.13
CA SER A 203 -7.37 -9.51 25.76
C SER A 203 -7.50 -11.01 26.00
N LYS A 204 -6.42 -11.75 25.77
CA LYS A 204 -6.36 -13.21 25.96
C LYS A 204 -7.42 -14.02 25.18
N MET A 205 -7.98 -13.47 24.10
CA MET A 205 -8.94 -14.19 23.23
C MET A 205 -8.27 -15.19 22.27
N GLY A 206 -6.94 -15.33 22.34
CA GLY A 206 -6.19 -16.22 21.46
C GLY A 206 -5.88 -15.65 20.07
N LYS A 207 -5.84 -14.32 19.94
CA LYS A 207 -5.44 -13.60 18.72
C LYS A 207 -4.09 -14.07 18.17
N THR A 208 -3.09 -14.23 19.03
CA THR A 208 -1.75 -14.67 18.62
C THR A 208 -1.77 -16.09 18.06
N PHE A 209 -2.50 -17.03 18.68
CA PHE A 209 -2.62 -18.39 18.14
C PHE A 209 -3.27 -18.42 16.75
N LEU A 210 -4.30 -17.59 16.53
CA LEU A 210 -4.94 -17.48 15.22
C LEU A 210 -3.99 -16.87 14.18
N CYS A 211 -3.23 -15.83 14.54
CA CYS A 211 -2.21 -15.25 13.65
C CYS A 211 -1.10 -16.24 13.32
N MET A 212 -0.63 -17.04 14.29
CA MET A 212 0.38 -18.08 14.05
C MET A 212 -0.14 -19.16 13.10
N GLN A 213 -1.38 -19.61 13.29
CA GLN A 213 -2.03 -20.59 12.41
C GLN A 213 -2.21 -20.03 10.99
N LEU A 214 -2.61 -18.76 10.85
CA LEU A 214 -2.71 -18.06 9.56
C LEU A 214 -1.34 -17.97 8.89
N ALA A 215 -0.32 -17.53 9.63
CA ALA A 215 1.04 -17.39 9.12
C ALA A 215 1.57 -18.73 8.58
N ASN A 216 1.36 -19.81 9.33
CA ASN A 216 1.77 -21.13 8.92
C ASN A 216 1.02 -21.62 7.67
N ALA A 217 -0.30 -21.41 7.61
CA ALA A 217 -1.12 -21.84 6.48
C ALA A 217 -0.70 -21.13 5.17
N VAL A 218 -0.40 -19.83 5.24
CA VAL A 218 0.07 -19.04 4.09
C VAL A 218 1.48 -19.44 3.66
N ALA A 219 2.40 -19.63 4.61
CA ALA A 219 3.77 -20.07 4.33
C ALA A 219 3.80 -21.46 3.68
N GLU A 220 2.94 -22.38 4.13
CA GLU A 220 2.85 -23.71 3.52
C GLU A 220 2.09 -23.70 2.18
N GLY A 221 1.10 -22.79 2.02
CA GLY A 221 0.15 -22.80 0.91
C GLY A 221 -1.00 -23.78 1.12
N THR A 222 -1.41 -23.99 2.37
CA THR A 222 -2.54 -24.85 2.75
C THR A 222 -3.82 -24.04 2.96
N GLU A 223 -4.88 -24.66 3.47
CA GLU A 223 -6.10 -23.95 3.81
C GLU A 223 -6.03 -23.34 5.22
N PHE A 224 -6.55 -22.13 5.36
CA PHE A 224 -6.80 -21.49 6.65
C PHE A 224 -8.31 -21.41 6.88
N LEU A 225 -8.83 -22.20 7.83
CA LEU A 225 -10.27 -22.25 8.17
C LEU A 225 -11.20 -22.50 6.96
N GLY A 226 -10.73 -23.29 5.99
CA GLY A 226 -11.45 -23.61 4.75
C GLY A 226 -11.28 -22.57 3.64
N TYR A 227 -10.40 -21.58 3.82
CA TYR A 227 -10.02 -20.61 2.79
C TYR A 227 -8.67 -20.98 2.20
N THR A 228 -8.55 -20.98 0.87
CA THR A 228 -7.32 -21.33 0.16
C THR A 228 -6.28 -20.21 0.26
N CYS A 229 -5.08 -20.54 0.73
CA CYS A 229 -3.95 -19.59 0.79
C CYS A 229 -3.06 -19.70 -0.45
N GLN A 230 -2.56 -18.56 -0.92
CA GLN A 230 -1.43 -18.54 -1.84
C GLN A 230 -0.13 -18.78 -1.07
N LYS A 231 0.75 -19.65 -1.58
CA LYS A 231 2.03 -19.94 -0.92
C LYS A 231 2.95 -18.73 -0.97
N LYS A 232 3.11 -18.05 0.16
CA LYS A 232 3.87 -16.80 0.31
C LYS A 232 4.65 -16.81 1.63
N ASN A 233 5.80 -16.14 1.66
CA ASN A 233 6.50 -15.95 2.93
C ASN A 233 5.69 -15.03 3.84
N VAL A 234 5.76 -15.30 5.15
CA VAL A 234 5.09 -14.53 6.20
C VAL A 234 6.13 -14.02 7.19
N TYR A 235 6.12 -12.72 7.41
CA TYR A 235 7.00 -12.05 8.35
C TYR A 235 6.19 -11.54 9.55
N TYR A 236 6.37 -12.21 10.69
CA TYR A 236 5.65 -11.92 11.93
C TYR A 236 6.52 -11.10 12.87
N ILE A 237 6.06 -9.91 13.26
CA ILE A 237 6.76 -9.02 14.18
C ILE A 237 6.04 -9.07 15.53
N ALA A 238 6.65 -9.78 16.49
CA ALA A 238 6.17 -9.91 17.85
C ALA A 238 6.79 -8.81 18.73
N LEU A 239 5.95 -7.90 19.23
CA LEU A 239 6.34 -6.68 19.94
C LEU A 239 6.06 -6.72 21.45
N GLU A 240 5.15 -7.61 21.87
CA GLU A 240 4.75 -7.75 23.28
C GLU A 240 5.23 -9.05 23.91
N ASP A 241 5.30 -10.13 23.13
CA ASP A 241 5.48 -11.46 23.66
C ASP A 241 6.96 -11.86 23.73
N PRO A 242 7.47 -12.33 24.89
CA PRO A 242 8.83 -12.85 25.01
C PRO A 242 9.11 -14.04 24.09
N GLU A 243 10.38 -14.21 23.72
CA GLU A 243 10.84 -15.30 22.86
C GLU A 243 10.41 -16.70 23.35
N ASN A 244 10.56 -16.97 24.65
CA ASN A 244 10.22 -18.28 25.22
C ASN A 244 8.74 -18.62 25.04
N ASN A 245 7.83 -17.65 25.17
CA ASN A 245 6.40 -17.88 24.99
C ASN A 245 6.11 -18.26 23.53
N GLN A 246 6.75 -17.58 22.58
CA GLN A 246 6.59 -17.90 21.15
C GLN A 246 7.14 -19.31 20.85
N ILE A 247 8.30 -19.67 21.41
CA ILE A 247 8.87 -21.02 21.27
C ILE A 247 7.90 -22.08 21.83
N GLU A 248 7.31 -21.85 23.01
CA GLU A 248 6.35 -22.79 23.60
C GLU A 248 5.09 -22.95 22.75
N ARG A 249 4.56 -21.85 22.20
CA ARG A 249 3.39 -21.90 21.33
C ARG A 249 3.68 -22.65 20.03
N LEU A 250 4.83 -22.41 19.42
CA LEU A 250 5.28 -23.15 18.23
C LEU A 250 5.43 -24.65 18.52
N LYS A 251 5.96 -25.02 19.69
CA LYS A 251 6.08 -26.43 20.10
C LYS A 251 4.74 -27.11 20.40
N LYS A 252 3.74 -26.35 20.83
CA LYS A 252 2.40 -26.86 21.15
C LYS A 252 1.50 -26.98 19.91
N ALA A 253 1.85 -26.35 18.79
CA ALA A 253 1.04 -26.33 17.58
C ALA A 253 0.71 -27.76 17.09
N SER A 254 -0.53 -27.98 16.63
CA SER A 254 -0.99 -29.26 16.06
C SER A 254 -0.47 -29.52 14.64
N PHE A 255 0.40 -28.65 14.11
CA PHE A 255 0.87 -28.66 12.72
C PHE A 255 2.38 -28.44 12.66
N ASP A 256 2.98 -28.95 11.58
CA ASP A 256 4.39 -28.70 11.28
C ASP A 256 4.60 -27.23 10.90
N ILE A 257 5.69 -26.65 11.41
CA ILE A 257 6.04 -25.26 11.15
C ILE A 257 6.62 -25.13 9.74
N ALA A 258 5.93 -24.37 8.89
CA ALA A 258 6.24 -24.20 7.48
C ALA A 258 7.53 -23.41 7.26
N CYS A 259 8.29 -23.77 6.23
CA CYS A 259 9.39 -22.93 5.75
C CYS A 259 8.83 -21.62 5.16
N GLY A 260 9.43 -20.49 5.52
CA GLY A 260 8.97 -19.16 5.08
C GLY A 260 7.99 -18.49 6.04
N TYR A 261 7.70 -19.09 7.20
CA TYR A 261 7.11 -18.40 8.34
C TYR A 261 8.21 -17.97 9.32
N ASP A 262 8.60 -16.69 9.24
CA ASP A 262 9.66 -16.12 10.07
C ASP A 262 9.11 -15.17 11.14
N ILE A 263 9.66 -15.24 12.35
CA ILE A 263 9.27 -14.40 13.48
C ILE A 263 10.44 -13.51 13.89
N GLU A 264 10.22 -12.20 13.91
CA GLU A 264 11.08 -11.27 14.62
C GLU A 264 10.50 -10.99 16.01
N ILE A 265 11.34 -11.17 17.03
CA ILE A 265 11.05 -10.75 18.39
C ILE A 265 11.87 -9.48 18.64
N THR A 266 11.18 -8.36 18.81
CA THR A 266 11.84 -7.08 19.09
C THR A 266 11.06 -6.31 20.14
N PRO A 267 11.73 -5.69 21.13
CA PRO A 267 11.04 -4.79 22.04
C PRO A 267 10.45 -3.61 21.26
N ALA A 268 9.26 -3.18 21.68
CA ALA A 268 8.57 -2.04 21.09
C ALA A 268 9.39 -0.73 21.26
N TYR A 269 9.76 -0.10 20.14
CA TYR A 269 10.33 1.25 20.15
C TYR A 269 9.22 2.26 19.84
N GLN A 270 8.80 3.04 20.84
CA GLN A 270 7.89 4.18 20.60
C GLN A 270 8.56 5.29 19.74
N VAL A 271 9.86 5.21 19.45
CA VAL A 271 10.59 6.18 18.62
C VAL A 271 11.42 5.44 17.57
N GLY A 272 11.12 5.67 16.29
CA GLY A 272 11.95 5.21 15.17
C GLY A 272 11.63 3.81 14.61
N PHE A 273 10.46 3.22 14.93
CA PHE A 273 10.00 2.02 14.23
C PHE A 273 9.64 2.36 12.79
N ASP A 274 10.41 1.82 11.85
CA ASP A 274 10.19 1.99 10.41
C ASP A 274 9.80 0.63 9.81
N LEU A 275 8.49 0.45 9.59
CA LEU A 275 7.97 -0.78 9.02
C LEU A 275 8.44 -0.96 7.57
N GLU A 276 8.51 0.12 6.80
CA GLU A 276 8.91 0.07 5.39
C GLU A 276 10.34 -0.44 5.27
N GLN A 277 11.26 0.07 6.09
CA GLN A 277 12.65 -0.41 6.09
C GLN A 277 12.74 -1.89 6.47
N LYS A 278 11.92 -2.36 7.42
CA LYS A 278 11.85 -3.78 7.78
C LYS A 278 11.35 -4.64 6.63
N ILE A 279 10.29 -4.21 5.94
CA ILE A 279 9.77 -4.86 4.74
C ILE A 279 10.85 -4.95 3.65
N ILE A 280 11.54 -3.84 3.35
CA ILE A 280 12.62 -3.79 2.35
C ILE A 280 13.73 -4.78 2.70
N ASN A 281 14.16 -4.80 3.96
CA ASN A 281 15.22 -5.69 4.42
C ASN A 281 14.80 -7.17 4.30
N TYR A 282 13.56 -7.51 4.66
CA TYR A 282 13.06 -8.87 4.55
C TYR A 282 12.91 -9.29 3.09
N LEU A 283 12.34 -8.44 2.23
CA LEU A 283 12.18 -8.67 0.79
C LEU A 283 13.51 -8.92 0.08
N HIS A 284 14.60 -8.28 0.55
CA HIS A 284 15.94 -8.49 -0.01
C HIS A 284 16.38 -9.96 0.03
N PHE A 285 16.02 -10.68 1.09
CA PHE A 285 16.33 -12.10 1.25
C PHE A 285 15.19 -13.02 0.83
N ASN A 286 13.94 -12.52 0.90
CA ASN A 286 12.73 -13.28 0.67
C ASN A 286 11.81 -12.54 -0.33
N PRO A 287 12.08 -12.61 -1.64
CA PRO A 287 11.32 -11.88 -2.66
C PRO A 287 9.87 -12.37 -2.82
N ASN A 288 9.50 -13.50 -2.18
CA ASN A 288 8.15 -14.06 -2.17
C ASN A 288 7.35 -13.70 -0.91
N LEU A 289 7.72 -12.64 -0.17
CA LEU A 289 6.92 -12.11 0.93
C LEU A 289 5.49 -11.80 0.44
N GLY A 290 4.50 -12.23 1.20
CA GLY A 290 3.09 -11.90 0.95
C GLY A 290 2.33 -11.40 2.16
N VAL A 291 2.78 -11.70 3.39
CA VAL A 291 2.11 -11.23 4.61
C VAL A 291 3.09 -10.68 5.63
N VAL A 292 2.75 -9.54 6.23
CA VAL A 292 3.42 -8.98 7.40
C VAL A 292 2.42 -8.89 8.54
N ILE A 293 2.73 -9.49 9.69
CA ILE A 293 1.86 -9.46 10.88
C ILE A 293 2.52 -8.62 11.95
N ILE A 294 1.77 -7.68 12.54
CA ILE A 294 2.25 -6.81 13.61
C ILE A 294 1.43 -7.07 14.87
N ASP A 295 2.03 -7.76 15.84
CA ASP A 295 1.42 -8.12 17.13
C ASP A 295 2.15 -7.43 18.28
N THR A 296 1.77 -6.22 18.71
CA THR A 296 0.51 -5.50 18.44
C THR A 296 0.72 -4.12 17.79
N PHE A 297 -0.30 -3.63 17.10
CA PHE A 297 -0.32 -2.31 16.46
C PHE A 297 -0.14 -1.14 17.44
N GLU A 298 -0.69 -1.25 18.66
CA GLU A 298 -0.60 -0.20 19.69
C GLU A 298 0.86 0.18 20.01
N LYS A 299 1.80 -0.75 19.84
CA LYS A 299 3.23 -0.55 20.12
C LYS A 299 3.97 0.27 19.07
N ILE A 300 3.43 0.39 17.86
CA ILE A 300 4.06 1.09 16.73
C ILE A 300 3.28 2.32 16.29
N ARG A 301 2.26 2.73 17.07
CA ARG A 301 1.50 3.94 16.77
C ARG A 301 2.42 5.16 16.80
N MET A 302 2.33 5.98 15.76
CA MET A 302 3.17 7.16 15.59
C MET A 302 2.70 8.34 16.43
N ASN A 303 1.41 8.37 16.78
CA ASN A 303 0.78 9.46 17.51
C ASN A 303 0.03 8.96 18.74
N ASN A 304 0.21 9.66 19.86
CA ASN A 304 -0.56 9.43 21.08
C ASN A 304 -1.98 10.01 21.01
N ASP A 305 -2.22 10.94 20.08
CA ASP A 305 -3.53 11.54 19.86
C ASP A 305 -4.39 10.63 18.97
N ARG A 306 -5.65 10.43 19.37
CA ARG A 306 -6.60 9.48 18.78
C ARG A 306 -7.74 10.18 18.07
N THR A 307 -7.44 11.27 17.35
CA THR A 307 -8.45 11.91 16.49
C THR A 307 -8.69 11.09 15.22
N TYR A 308 -9.92 11.15 14.70
CA TYR A 308 -10.32 10.47 13.47
C TYR A 308 -9.32 10.67 12.32
N THR A 309 -8.89 11.91 12.10
CA THR A 309 -8.01 12.27 10.98
C THR A 309 -6.61 11.67 11.12
N ILE A 310 -6.11 11.57 12.35
CA ILE A 310 -4.78 11.00 12.62
C ILE A 310 -4.82 9.50 12.39
N GLU A 311 -5.80 8.80 12.97
CA GLU A 311 -5.91 7.35 12.83
C GLU A 311 -6.19 6.92 11.39
N TYR A 312 -7.02 7.68 10.65
CA TYR A 312 -7.23 7.46 9.22
C TYR A 312 -5.91 7.55 8.44
N LYS A 313 -5.11 8.59 8.67
CA LYS A 313 -3.81 8.77 7.99
C LYS A 313 -2.82 7.66 8.36
N GLU A 314 -2.83 7.24 9.61
CA GLU A 314 -1.95 6.18 10.09
C GLU A 314 -2.27 4.83 9.43
N VAL A 315 -3.54 4.44 9.36
CA VAL A 315 -3.95 3.21 8.66
C VAL A 315 -3.75 3.34 7.15
N THR A 316 -3.97 4.53 6.57
CA THR A 316 -3.71 4.80 5.15
C THR A 316 -2.22 4.59 4.81
N TYR A 317 -1.29 4.96 5.69
CA TYR A 317 0.13 4.71 5.48
C TYR A 317 0.42 3.21 5.31
N TYR A 318 -0.16 2.35 6.16
CA TYR A 318 0.00 0.89 6.03
C TYR A 318 -0.72 0.32 4.80
N HIS A 319 -1.89 0.86 4.44
CA HIS A 319 -2.55 0.52 3.18
C HIS A 319 -1.65 0.79 1.98
N GLU A 320 -1.07 2.00 1.90
CA GLU A 320 -0.16 2.40 0.82
C GLU A 320 1.10 1.52 0.77
N LEU A 321 1.65 1.11 1.93
CA LEU A 321 2.75 0.15 1.99
C LEU A 321 2.34 -1.22 1.44
N GLY A 322 1.17 -1.74 1.84
CA GLY A 322 0.66 -3.02 1.34
C GLY A 322 0.52 -3.02 -0.18
N LEU A 323 -0.05 -1.95 -0.76
CA LEU A 323 -0.16 -1.79 -2.22
C LEU A 323 1.21 -1.62 -2.89
N LYS A 324 2.13 -0.86 -2.29
CA LYS A 324 3.46 -0.58 -2.86
C LYS A 324 4.30 -1.84 -3.01
N TYR A 325 4.21 -2.76 -2.06
CA TYR A 325 5.00 -3.98 -2.01
C TYR A 325 4.24 -5.25 -2.40
N ASP A 326 2.95 -5.13 -2.77
CA ASP A 326 2.07 -6.26 -3.12
C ASP A 326 1.96 -7.30 -2.00
N ILE A 327 1.73 -6.83 -0.77
CA ILE A 327 1.63 -7.63 0.45
C ILE A 327 0.37 -7.30 1.26
N ALA A 328 -0.07 -8.25 2.08
CA ALA A 328 -1.06 -8.03 3.12
C ALA A 328 -0.39 -7.67 4.45
N ILE A 329 -0.82 -6.58 5.09
CA ILE A 329 -0.35 -6.17 6.42
C ILE A 329 -1.47 -6.38 7.44
N ILE A 330 -1.24 -7.21 8.44
CA ILE A 330 -2.19 -7.46 9.53
C ILE A 330 -1.78 -6.67 10.76
N LEU A 331 -2.63 -5.72 11.16
CA LEU A 331 -2.47 -4.92 12.37
C LEU A 331 -3.29 -5.53 13.51
N VAL A 332 -2.64 -6.22 14.44
CA VAL A 332 -3.31 -6.87 15.58
C VAL A 332 -3.55 -5.84 16.68
N MET A 333 -4.79 -5.69 17.13
CA MET A 333 -5.17 -4.72 18.15
C MET A 333 -6.18 -5.26 19.14
N HIS A 334 -6.22 -4.63 20.32
CA HIS A 334 -7.22 -4.93 21.34
C HIS A 334 -8.56 -4.27 21.01
N THR A 335 -9.67 -4.79 21.52
CA THR A 335 -10.99 -4.15 21.45
C THR A 335 -11.20 -3.15 22.57
N ILE A 336 -12.24 -2.31 22.45
CA ILE A 336 -12.74 -1.51 23.57
C ILE A 336 -13.43 -2.38 24.63
N LYS A 337 -13.52 -1.90 25.87
CA LYS A 337 -14.05 -2.64 27.03
C LYS A 337 -15.54 -3.01 26.94
N ASN A 338 -16.34 -2.19 26.26
CA ASN A 338 -17.78 -2.42 26.08
C ASN A 338 -18.03 -2.88 24.65
N ILE A 339 -18.17 -4.19 24.46
CA ILE A 339 -18.37 -4.79 23.15
C ILE A 339 -19.85 -4.69 22.77
N ASN A 340 -20.15 -3.90 21.76
CA ASN A 340 -21.45 -3.84 21.12
C ASN A 340 -21.58 -4.95 20.08
N TYR A 341 -22.27 -6.02 20.43
CA TYR A 341 -22.52 -7.17 19.55
C TYR A 341 -23.48 -6.88 18.38
N SER A 342 -24.24 -5.79 18.43
CA SER A 342 -25.08 -5.35 17.31
C SER A 342 -24.29 -4.63 16.21
N ASN A 343 -23.09 -4.13 16.55
CA ASN A 343 -22.17 -3.50 15.61
C ASN A 343 -20.74 -3.95 15.93
N THR A 344 -20.43 -5.20 15.56
CA THR A 344 -19.24 -5.92 15.99
C THR A 344 -17.93 -5.21 15.65
N PHE A 345 -17.82 -4.61 14.45
CA PHE A 345 -16.60 -3.92 14.02
C PHE A 345 -16.42 -2.53 14.64
N ALA A 346 -17.48 -1.90 15.16
CA ALA A 346 -17.34 -0.68 15.95
C ALA A 346 -16.58 -0.89 17.28
N ASN A 347 -16.29 -2.13 17.64
CA ASN A 347 -15.55 -2.48 18.86
C ASN A 347 -14.03 -2.60 18.67
N ILE A 348 -13.54 -2.54 17.42
CA ILE A 348 -12.09 -2.46 17.17
C ILE A 348 -11.57 -1.16 17.82
N SER A 349 -10.48 -1.21 18.59
CA SER A 349 -9.95 0.00 19.24
C SER A 349 -9.43 0.98 18.18
N GLY A 350 -10.26 2.00 17.91
CA GLY A 350 -10.00 3.05 16.92
C GLY A 350 -11.29 3.81 16.60
N SER A 351 -11.15 4.94 15.92
CA SER A 351 -12.27 5.71 15.37
C SER A 351 -12.87 5.04 14.14
N ALA A 352 -14.03 5.52 13.69
CA ALA A 352 -14.58 5.15 12.39
C ALA A 352 -13.60 5.37 11.22
N GLY A 353 -12.58 6.22 11.39
CA GLY A 353 -11.55 6.50 10.39
C GLY A 353 -10.59 5.34 10.20
N THR A 354 -10.28 4.61 11.29
CA THR A 354 -9.45 3.40 11.25
C THR A 354 -10.13 2.33 10.40
N LEU A 355 -11.42 2.10 10.61
CA LEU A 355 -12.21 1.11 9.87
C LEU A 355 -12.35 1.48 8.38
N ALA A 356 -12.58 2.77 8.08
CA ALA A 356 -12.78 3.24 6.71
C ALA A 356 -11.52 3.15 5.84
N ALA A 357 -10.34 3.29 6.44
CA ALA A 357 -9.06 3.20 5.74
C ALA A 357 -8.65 1.76 5.41
N ALA A 358 -9.10 0.78 6.21
CA ALA A 358 -8.71 -0.62 6.05
C ALA A 358 -9.32 -1.29 4.81
N ASP A 359 -8.63 -2.31 4.30
CA ASP A 359 -9.10 -3.15 3.19
C ASP A 359 -9.82 -4.39 3.70
N GLY A 360 -9.34 -4.94 4.82
CA GLY A 360 -9.95 -6.06 5.53
C GLY A 360 -10.18 -5.74 7.01
N LEU A 361 -11.22 -6.34 7.57
CA LEU A 361 -11.58 -6.28 8.98
C LEU A 361 -11.78 -7.70 9.49
N MET A 362 -11.12 -8.02 10.59
CA MET A 362 -11.27 -9.28 11.31
C MET A 362 -11.55 -8.98 12.78
N MET A 363 -12.55 -9.64 13.36
CA MET A 363 -12.88 -9.51 14.78
C MET A 363 -13.10 -10.87 15.40
N LEU A 364 -12.30 -11.22 16.42
CA LEU A 364 -12.45 -12.45 17.18
C LEU A 364 -13.19 -12.19 18.50
N LEU A 365 -14.38 -12.77 18.64
CA LEU A 365 -15.20 -12.71 19.86
C LEU A 365 -15.55 -14.11 20.35
N ARG A 366 -15.99 -14.22 21.61
CA ARG A 366 -16.64 -15.45 22.10
C ARG A 366 -18.09 -15.48 21.64
N ASN A 367 -18.61 -16.67 21.38
CA ASN A 367 -20.05 -16.85 21.32
C ASN A 367 -20.63 -16.60 22.72
N GLN A 368 -21.75 -15.88 22.77
CA GLN A 368 -22.34 -15.46 24.03
C GLN A 368 -23.07 -16.61 24.75
N ILE A 369 -23.42 -17.66 24.02
CA ILE A 369 -24.17 -18.85 24.48
C ILE A 369 -23.24 -20.02 24.77
N ASP A 370 -22.17 -20.23 23.98
CA ASP A 370 -21.16 -21.26 24.24
C ASP A 370 -19.77 -20.60 24.23
N GLN A 371 -19.19 -20.43 25.41
CA GLN A 371 -17.90 -19.74 25.57
C GLN A 371 -16.72 -20.50 24.96
N ASP A 372 -16.88 -21.80 24.70
CA ASP A 372 -15.89 -22.63 24.00
C ASP A 372 -15.85 -22.33 22.50
N ILE A 373 -16.92 -21.74 21.94
CA ILE A 373 -16.98 -21.30 20.55
C ILE A 373 -16.42 -19.88 20.46
N LYS A 374 -15.44 -19.70 19.56
CA LYS A 374 -15.00 -18.38 19.07
C LYS A 374 -15.65 -18.09 17.73
N MET A 375 -15.93 -16.82 17.48
CA MET A 375 -16.52 -16.31 16.26
C MET A 375 -15.55 -15.30 15.66
N LEU A 376 -15.06 -15.59 14.46
CA LEU A 376 -14.28 -14.64 13.66
C LEU A 376 -15.21 -13.99 12.65
N TYR A 377 -15.55 -12.73 12.90
CA TYR A 377 -16.28 -11.89 11.97
C TYR A 377 -15.30 -11.35 10.95
N ILE A 378 -15.67 -11.41 9.67
CA ILE A 378 -14.87 -10.89 8.56
C ILE A 378 -15.71 -9.92 7.74
N ASP A 379 -15.09 -8.84 7.28
CA ASP A 379 -15.68 -7.82 6.40
C ASP A 379 -14.56 -7.05 5.68
N GLY A 380 -14.87 -6.32 4.61
CA GLY A 380 -13.88 -5.50 3.92
C GLY A 380 -14.23 -5.15 2.47
N LYS A 381 -13.32 -4.42 1.83
CA LYS A 381 -13.48 -3.98 0.43
C LYS A 381 -13.30 -5.18 -0.49
N GLY A 382 -14.41 -5.69 -1.03
CA GLY A 382 -14.40 -6.87 -1.91
C GLY A 382 -14.35 -8.20 -1.16
N ILE A 383 -14.42 -8.17 0.18
CA ILE A 383 -14.54 -9.35 1.04
C ILE A 383 -16.01 -9.52 1.42
N PRO A 384 -16.63 -10.69 1.16
CA PRO A 384 -17.98 -10.97 1.64
C PRO A 384 -18.00 -10.98 3.17
N ALA A 385 -18.95 -10.28 3.77
CA ALA A 385 -19.16 -10.36 5.21
C ALA A 385 -19.56 -11.80 5.60
N ASP A 386 -18.83 -12.39 6.54
CA ASP A 386 -19.06 -13.76 7.01
C ASP A 386 -18.70 -13.89 8.50
N ILE A 387 -19.17 -14.97 9.12
CA ILE A 387 -18.88 -15.32 10.51
C ILE A 387 -18.41 -16.77 10.57
N ILE A 388 -17.14 -16.95 10.90
CA ILE A 388 -16.52 -18.26 11.04
C ILE A 388 -16.60 -18.68 12.50
N HIS A 389 -17.34 -19.76 12.75
CA HIS A 389 -17.42 -20.38 14.07
C HIS A 389 -16.27 -21.39 14.22
N MET A 390 -15.58 -21.35 15.35
CA MET A 390 -14.43 -22.22 15.61
C MET A 390 -14.38 -22.66 17.07
N LYS A 391 -13.85 -23.86 17.33
CA LYS A 391 -13.43 -24.30 18.66
C LYS A 391 -11.91 -24.41 18.68
N GLN A 392 -11.33 -24.06 19.83
CA GLN A 392 -9.90 -24.21 20.07
C GLN A 392 -9.64 -25.60 20.65
N ASP A 393 -8.72 -26.35 20.06
CA ASP A 393 -8.32 -27.65 20.59
C ASP A 393 -7.37 -27.52 21.79
N LYS A 394 -7.03 -28.65 22.42
CA LYS A 394 -6.08 -28.73 23.54
C LYS A 394 -4.66 -28.23 23.22
N ASN A 395 -4.34 -28.09 21.94
CA ASN A 395 -3.06 -27.65 21.42
C ASN A 395 -3.14 -26.18 20.93
N MET A 396 -4.21 -25.47 21.33
CA MET A 396 -4.47 -24.08 21.01
C MET A 396 -4.70 -23.79 19.51
N THR A 397 -5.00 -24.81 18.71
CA THR A 397 -5.30 -24.70 17.27
C THR A 397 -6.80 -24.54 17.04
N TYR A 398 -7.18 -23.63 16.15
CA TYR A 398 -8.58 -23.37 15.84
C TYR A 398 -9.08 -24.26 14.71
N CYS A 399 -10.17 -24.98 14.97
CA CYS A 399 -10.87 -25.77 13.98
C CYS A 399 -12.23 -25.12 13.68
N LYS A 400 -12.52 -24.90 12.39
CA LYS A 400 -13.84 -24.45 11.95
C LYS A 400 -14.88 -25.51 12.34
N ILE A 401 -16.01 -25.05 12.86
CA ILE A 401 -17.17 -25.90 13.12
C ILE A 401 -18.31 -25.48 12.20
N ASP A 402 -19.04 -26.45 11.68
CA ASP A 402 -20.33 -26.17 11.04
C ASP A 402 -21.31 -25.73 12.14
N LYS A 403 -22.30 -24.89 11.78
CA LYS A 403 -23.39 -24.51 12.71
C LYS A 403 -24.25 -25.73 13.00
N ASP A 404 -23.77 -26.63 13.85
CA ASP A 404 -24.58 -27.67 14.47
C ASP A 404 -25.41 -27.01 15.57
N ASN A 405 -26.67 -26.73 15.24
CA ASN A 405 -27.87 -26.95 16.06
C ASN A 405 -27.90 -26.59 17.57
N ASP A 406 -26.99 -25.79 18.11
CA ASP A 406 -27.16 -25.23 19.45
C ASP A 406 -28.06 -24.00 19.40
N ASN A 407 -29.31 -24.25 18.97
CA ASN A 407 -30.45 -23.50 19.46
C ASN A 407 -30.60 -23.82 20.95
N ALA A 408 -29.74 -23.27 21.80
CA ALA A 408 -30.25 -22.82 23.08
C ALA A 408 -31.30 -21.78 22.70
N ASN A 409 -32.57 -22.19 22.69
CA ASN A 409 -33.69 -21.31 22.38
C ASN A 409 -33.82 -20.34 23.56
N ILE A 410 -32.93 -19.33 23.58
CA ILE A 410 -32.90 -18.30 24.61
C ILE A 410 -34.13 -17.44 24.36
N ASP A 411 -34.90 -17.26 25.43
CA ASP A 411 -36.10 -16.44 25.43
C ASP A 411 -35.78 -15.03 24.86
N SER A 412 -36.56 -14.58 23.88
CA SER A 412 -36.33 -13.30 23.20
C SER A 412 -36.32 -12.12 24.18
N ASP A 413 -37.19 -12.17 25.19
CA ASP A 413 -37.28 -11.11 26.20
C ASP A 413 -36.01 -11.06 27.07
N LEU A 414 -35.33 -12.21 27.27
CA LEU A 414 -34.06 -12.26 28.00
C LEU A 414 -32.94 -11.62 27.17
N MET A 415 -32.90 -11.89 25.87
CA MET A 415 -31.90 -11.31 24.97
C MET A 415 -32.06 -9.78 24.87
N ASP A 416 -33.28 -9.28 24.77
CA ASP A 416 -33.54 -7.84 24.75
C ASP A 416 -33.08 -7.14 26.05
N ILE A 417 -33.27 -7.81 27.20
CA ILE A 417 -32.75 -7.32 28.49
C ILE A 417 -31.23 -7.32 28.52
N ILE A 418 -30.60 -8.40 28.05
CA ILE A 418 -29.14 -8.53 27.99
C ILE A 418 -28.55 -7.38 27.15
N HIS A 419 -29.07 -7.15 25.94
CA HIS A 419 -28.61 -6.06 25.07
C HIS A 419 -28.75 -4.70 25.75
N TYR A 420 -29.90 -4.43 26.36
CA TYR A 420 -30.14 -3.18 27.07
C TYR A 420 -29.14 -2.96 28.22
N VAL A 421 -28.81 -3.99 28.99
CA VAL A 421 -27.87 -3.88 30.11
C VAL A 421 -26.43 -3.69 29.62
N ILE A 422 -26.02 -4.38 28.54
CA ILE A 422 -24.70 -4.20 27.93
C ILE A 422 -24.53 -2.76 27.45
N GLU A 423 -25.54 -2.20 26.76
CA GLU A 423 -25.51 -0.82 26.26
C GLU A 423 -25.43 0.21 27.41
N ASN A 424 -26.18 -0.01 28.49
CA ASN A 424 -26.26 0.93 29.61
C ASN A 424 -25.23 0.68 30.71
N SER A 425 -24.43 -0.39 30.61
CA SER A 425 -23.45 -0.91 31.59
C SER A 425 -24.01 -1.29 32.97
N LYS A 426 -25.07 -0.63 33.45
CA LYS A 426 -25.68 -0.87 34.75
C LYS A 426 -27.15 -0.47 34.75
N TYR A 427 -27.98 -1.32 35.34
CA TYR A 427 -29.38 -1.02 35.61
C TYR A 427 -29.72 -1.23 37.09
N ILE A 428 -30.41 -0.26 37.69
CA ILE A 428 -31.06 -0.40 39.00
C ILE A 428 -32.48 0.13 38.90
N GLY A 429 -33.48 -0.73 39.08
CA GLY A 429 -34.88 -0.33 38.96
C GLY A 429 -35.86 -1.47 39.16
N SER A 430 -37.14 -1.24 38.83
CA SER A 430 -38.16 -2.29 38.87
C SER A 430 -38.15 -3.12 37.59
N CYS A 431 -38.62 -4.36 37.64
CA CYS A 431 -38.65 -5.23 36.47
C CYS A 431 -39.52 -4.67 35.34
N GLU A 432 -40.58 -3.91 35.66
CA GLU A 432 -41.42 -3.26 34.65
C GLU A 432 -40.67 -2.15 33.91
N LYS A 433 -39.88 -1.35 34.62
CA LYS A 433 -39.06 -0.30 33.98
C LYS A 433 -37.95 -0.90 33.13
N LEU A 434 -37.39 -2.04 33.54
CA LEU A 434 -36.42 -2.77 32.74
C LEU A 434 -37.06 -3.24 31.43
N ALA A 435 -38.24 -3.88 31.51
CA ALA A 435 -38.97 -4.36 30.33
C ALA A 435 -39.21 -3.25 29.30
N VAL A 436 -39.72 -2.10 29.76
CA VAL A 436 -39.96 -0.92 28.91
C VAL A 436 -38.66 -0.40 28.30
N GLY A 437 -37.59 -0.29 29.10
CA GLY A 437 -36.28 0.17 28.62
C GLY A 437 -35.69 -0.76 27.55
N SER A 438 -35.91 -2.06 27.70
CA SER A 438 -35.47 -3.11 26.77
C SER A 438 -36.38 -3.28 25.56
N GLY A 439 -37.48 -2.53 25.42
CA GLY A 439 -38.39 -2.62 24.26
C GLY A 439 -39.43 -3.75 24.32
N ILE A 440 -39.57 -4.43 25.46
CA ILE A 440 -40.52 -5.54 25.64
C ILE A 440 -41.94 -5.00 25.78
N THR A 441 -42.84 -5.39 24.87
CA THR A 441 -44.20 -4.82 24.75
C THR A 441 -45.17 -5.34 25.82
N ASN A 442 -44.98 -6.56 26.34
CA ASN A 442 -45.79 -7.16 27.41
C ASN A 442 -45.11 -7.06 28.78
N CYS A 443 -45.21 -5.87 29.40
CA CYS A 443 -44.53 -5.51 30.64
C CYS A 443 -45.14 -6.17 31.90
N ASN A 444 -44.86 -7.46 32.14
CA ASN A 444 -45.19 -8.12 33.40
C ASN A 444 -43.93 -8.29 34.28
N GLY A 445 -43.79 -7.45 35.32
CA GLY A 445 -42.63 -7.49 36.21
C GLY A 445 -42.40 -8.82 36.91
N LYS A 446 -43.44 -9.64 37.13
CA LYS A 446 -43.26 -11.01 37.69
C LYS A 446 -42.65 -11.97 36.66
N HIS A 447 -43.02 -11.84 35.39
CA HIS A 447 -42.47 -12.63 34.31
C HIS A 447 -40.98 -12.35 34.14
N ILE A 448 -40.62 -11.07 33.98
CA ILE A 448 -39.23 -10.62 33.87
C ILE A 448 -38.41 -11.04 35.10
N ARG A 449 -38.99 -10.91 36.29
CA ARG A 449 -38.33 -11.38 37.50
C ARG A 449 -38.05 -12.88 37.47
N SER A 450 -39.04 -13.70 37.10
CA SER A 450 -38.85 -15.15 36.95
C SER A 450 -37.88 -15.49 35.83
N LEU A 451 -37.83 -14.70 34.76
CA LEU A 451 -36.95 -14.91 33.62
C LEU A 451 -35.49 -14.70 34.02
N LEU A 452 -35.19 -13.61 34.75
CA LEU A 452 -33.86 -13.34 35.29
C LEU A 452 -33.45 -14.37 36.36
N ASP A 453 -34.37 -14.74 37.26
CA ASP A 453 -34.07 -15.70 38.33
C ASP A 453 -33.77 -17.12 37.79
N LYS A 454 -34.42 -17.53 36.68
CA LYS A 454 -34.19 -18.84 36.03
C LYS A 454 -32.92 -18.88 35.18
N ASN A 455 -32.50 -17.74 34.63
CA ASN A 455 -31.42 -17.67 33.65
C ASN A 455 -30.17 -16.95 34.17
N LYS A 456 -29.88 -17.06 35.47
CA LYS A 456 -28.69 -16.45 36.09
C LYS A 456 -27.40 -16.89 35.41
N ASN A 457 -27.30 -18.17 35.09
CA ASN A 457 -26.14 -18.74 34.42
C ASN A 457 -25.95 -18.09 33.04
N ILE A 458 -27.03 -17.90 32.27
CA ILE A 458 -26.97 -17.21 30.98
C ILE A 458 -26.57 -15.74 31.19
N LEU A 459 -27.12 -15.03 32.16
CA LEU A 459 -26.70 -13.64 32.45
C LEU A 459 -25.20 -13.56 32.80
N GLU A 460 -24.68 -14.52 33.56
CA GLU A 460 -23.26 -14.62 33.87
C GLU A 460 -22.41 -14.90 32.61
N MET A 461 -22.90 -15.72 31.68
CA MET A 461 -22.22 -15.98 30.39
C MET A 461 -22.07 -14.72 29.53
N TYR A 462 -22.98 -13.75 29.71
CA TYR A 462 -22.96 -12.44 29.07
C TYR A 462 -22.31 -11.35 29.97
N PHE A 463 -21.57 -11.74 31.01
CA PHE A 463 -20.86 -10.84 31.94
C PHE A 463 -21.79 -9.88 32.70
N ILE A 464 -23.03 -10.30 32.96
CA ILE A 464 -24.03 -9.52 33.71
C ILE A 464 -24.22 -10.16 35.08
N ARG A 465 -23.88 -9.41 36.13
CA ARG A 465 -24.19 -9.78 37.50
C ARG A 465 -25.61 -9.36 37.83
N TYR A 466 -26.46 -10.33 38.13
CA TYR A 466 -27.82 -10.10 38.59
C TYR A 466 -27.91 -10.19 40.12
N SER A 467 -28.34 -9.11 40.77
CA SER A 467 -28.53 -9.02 42.22
C SER A 467 -29.89 -8.43 42.59
N VAL A 468 -30.33 -8.74 43.81
CA VAL A 468 -31.62 -8.30 44.34
C VAL A 468 -31.35 -7.54 45.64
N PRO A 469 -31.24 -6.21 45.59
CA PRO A 469 -30.93 -5.42 46.77
C PRO A 469 -32.03 -5.49 47.85
N PRO A 470 -31.69 -5.19 49.12
CA PRO A 470 -32.64 -5.20 50.23
C PRO A 470 -33.86 -4.33 49.96
N ARG A 471 -35.02 -4.76 50.48
CA ARG A 471 -36.29 -4.10 50.22
C ARG A 471 -36.26 -2.67 50.73
N THR A 472 -36.55 -1.73 49.83
CA THR A 472 -36.89 -0.34 50.18
C THR A 472 -38.40 -0.18 50.18
N SER A 473 -38.94 0.80 50.93
CA SER A 473 -40.38 1.00 51.13
C SER A 473 -41.17 1.29 49.84
N TYR A 474 -40.49 1.63 48.73
CA TYR A 474 -41.12 2.11 47.49
C TYR A 474 -41.12 1.14 46.29
N SER A 475 -40.27 0.09 46.24
CA SER A 475 -40.31 -0.91 45.13
C SER A 475 -39.41 -2.13 45.38
N ARG A 476 -39.72 -3.26 44.70
CA ARG A 476 -38.80 -4.41 44.55
C ARG A 476 -37.80 -4.09 43.44
N LYS A 477 -36.62 -3.62 43.81
CA LYS A 477 -35.56 -3.32 42.86
C LYS A 477 -34.78 -4.57 42.47
N ILE A 478 -34.27 -4.57 41.26
CA ILE A 478 -33.23 -5.45 40.77
C ILE A 478 -32.03 -4.62 40.37
N GLU A 479 -30.84 -5.22 40.45
CA GLU A 479 -29.61 -4.64 39.94
C GLU A 479 -28.99 -5.61 38.94
N LEU A 480 -28.67 -5.09 37.75
CA LEU A 480 -27.93 -5.79 36.70
C LEU A 480 -26.70 -4.97 36.40
N VAL A 481 -25.52 -5.57 36.50
CA VAL A 481 -24.24 -4.88 36.25
C VAL A 481 -23.46 -5.66 35.21
N PHE A 482 -23.25 -5.06 34.04
CA PHE A 482 -22.30 -5.57 33.07
C PHE A 482 -20.89 -5.23 33.55
N TYR A 483 -20.04 -6.25 33.70
CA TYR A 483 -18.68 -6.07 34.23
C TYR A 483 -17.58 -6.33 33.20
N GLY A 484 -17.95 -6.59 31.94
CA GLY A 484 -17.03 -6.81 30.83
C GLY A 484 -16.32 -8.17 30.87
N GLU A 485 -15.71 -8.52 29.75
CA GLU A 485 -14.97 -9.77 29.55
C GLU A 485 -13.68 -9.87 30.39
N ASP A 486 -13.13 -8.73 30.83
CA ASP A 486 -11.81 -8.64 31.48
C ASP A 486 -11.75 -9.17 32.94
N ARG A 487 -12.82 -9.74 33.51
CA ARG A 487 -12.85 -10.19 34.93
C ARG A 487 -12.86 -11.71 35.16
N PHE A 488 -12.99 -12.54 34.13
CA PHE A 488 -12.82 -14.00 34.26
C PHE A 488 -11.37 -14.40 33.96
N ASP A 489 -10.45 -13.76 34.66
CA ASP A 489 -9.02 -14.05 34.60
C ASP A 489 -8.65 -15.28 35.48
N ASN A 490 -9.58 -16.21 35.69
CA ASN A 490 -9.37 -17.47 36.42
C ASN A 490 -10.08 -18.63 35.71
N ASP A 491 -9.99 -18.72 34.37
CA ASP A 491 -10.34 -19.95 33.68
C ASP A 491 -9.26 -21.00 33.93
N VAL A 492 -9.71 -22.21 34.25
CA VAL A 492 -8.96 -23.40 34.70
C VAL A 492 -7.88 -23.89 33.71
N ASN A 493 -7.75 -23.25 32.55
CA ASN A 493 -6.67 -23.48 31.59
C ASN A 493 -5.39 -22.67 31.89
N ASP A 494 -5.41 -21.74 32.86
CA ASP A 494 -4.23 -20.98 33.28
C ASP A 494 -3.23 -21.78 34.14
N GLU A 495 -3.61 -22.99 34.60
CA GLU A 495 -2.66 -23.88 35.29
C GLU A 495 -1.56 -24.44 34.37
N MET A 496 -1.68 -24.29 33.04
CA MET A 496 -0.63 -24.71 32.09
C MET A 496 0.24 -23.55 31.55
N THR A 497 0.00 -22.32 31.99
CA THR A 497 0.85 -21.14 31.68
C THR A 497 1.68 -20.69 32.89
N ILE A 498 1.40 -21.25 34.08
CA ILE A 498 2.18 -21.04 35.29
C ILE A 498 2.76 -22.40 35.72
N LYS A 499 3.79 -22.87 35.01
CA LYS A 499 4.78 -23.81 35.57
C LYS A 499 6.06 -23.86 34.74
#